data_AF-A0A961AUW0-F1
#
_entry.id   AF-A0A961AUW0-F1
#
_cell.length_a   1.000
_cell.length_b   1.000
_cell.length_c   1.000
_cell.angle_alpha   90.00
_cell.angle_beta   90.00
_cell.angle_gamma   90.00
#
_symmetry.space_group_name_H-M   'P 1'
#
loop_
_entity.id
_entity.type
_entity.pdbx_description
1 polymer ?
#
loop_
_entity_poly.entity_id
_entity_poly.type
_entity_poly.pdbx_seq_one_letter_code
_entity_poly.pdbx_strand_id
1 'polypeptide(L)'
;MQAAVEAFMIGLFKPIWNKEIKVCYGIGKHGDDAKTRANKRSPWDTMHPGRAWATATKEDQKERGEIVEKIGTHFAENPPIKDRDALLDHLALR
;
A
#
# COMPACT_ATOMS: atom_id res chain seq x y z
N MET A 1 12.03 8.80 16.62
CA MET A 1 10.61 9.00 17.03
C MET A 1 9.66 8.88 15.84
N GLN A 2 9.85 9.65 14.75
CA GLN A 2 8.99 9.61 13.56
C GLN A 2 8.78 8.20 12.98
N ALA A 3 9.85 7.43 12.74
CA ALA A 3 9.75 6.08 12.19
C ALA A 3 8.98 5.10 13.10
N ALA A 4 9.07 5.27 14.42
CA ALA A 4 8.35 4.42 15.38
C ALA A 4 6.84 4.72 15.37
N VAL A 5 6.48 6.00 15.27
CA VAL A 5 5.07 6.42 15.13
C VAL A 5 4.50 5.94 13.80
N GLU A 6 5.26 6.10 12.70
CA GLU A 6 4.85 5.61 11.39
C GLU A 6 4.62 4.09 11.39
N ALA A 7 5.56 3.32 11.92
CA ALA A 7 5.41 1.87 12.03
C ALA A 7 4.19 1.47 12.88
N PHE A 8 3.96 2.17 13.99
CA PHE A 8 2.77 1.96 14.83
C PHE A 8 1.48 2.23 14.05
N MET A 9 1.37 3.36 13.36
CA MET A 9 0.18 3.72 12.58
C MET A 9 -0.06 2.75 11.41
N ILE A 10 1.01 2.29 10.75
CA ILE A 10 0.91 1.26 9.70
C ILE A 10 0.41 -0.06 10.28
N GLY A 11 0.93 -0.48 11.44
CA GLY A 11 0.48 -1.70 12.11
C GLY A 11 -0.98 -1.63 12.54
N LEU A 12 -1.41 -0.47 13.04
CA LEU A 12 -2.76 -0.23 13.55
C LEU A 12 -3.81 -0.15 12.43
N PHE A 13 -3.58 0.69 11.42
CA PHE A 13 -4.57 0.97 10.37
C PHE A 13 -4.38 0.12 9.10
N LYS A 14 -3.26 -0.58 8.99
CA LYS A 14 -2.88 -1.44 7.87
C LYS A 14 -3.19 -0.86 6.48
N PRO A 15 -2.75 0.36 6.13
CA PRO A 15 -3.21 1.01 4.90
C PRO A 15 -2.72 0.26 3.64
N ILE A 16 -3.62 -0.09 2.72
CA ILE A 16 -3.34 -0.97 1.57
C ILE A 16 -2.18 -0.51 0.67
N TRP A 17 -1.90 0.79 0.65
CA TRP A 17 -0.87 1.43 -0.16
C TRP A 17 0.54 1.46 0.48
N ASN A 18 0.65 1.08 1.76
CA ASN A 18 1.92 1.00 2.45
C ASN A 18 2.70 -0.25 2.02
N LYS A 19 4.02 -0.12 1.90
CA LYS A 19 4.89 -1.20 1.39
C LYS A 19 4.93 -2.41 2.34
N GLU A 20 4.64 -2.21 3.61
CA GLU A 20 4.57 -3.21 4.66
C GLU A 20 3.37 -4.14 4.48
N ILE A 21 2.27 -3.61 3.94
CA ILE A 21 0.98 -4.33 3.80
C ILE A 21 0.94 -5.22 2.54
N LYS A 22 1.81 -4.96 1.56
CA LYS A 22 1.99 -5.80 0.35
C LYS A 22 0.73 -6.00 -0.52
N VAL A 23 -0.27 -5.13 -0.40
CA VAL A 23 -1.50 -5.15 -1.21
C VAL A 23 -1.35 -4.28 -2.47
N CYS A 24 -1.41 -2.96 -2.33
CA CYS A 24 -1.38 -1.99 -3.44
C CYS A 24 -0.23 -0.98 -3.25
N TYR A 25 0.99 -1.48 -3.00
CA TYR A 25 2.13 -0.64 -2.64
C TYR A 25 2.75 0.08 -3.85
N GLY A 26 3.50 1.14 -3.58
CA GLY A 26 4.30 1.87 -4.58
C GLY A 26 3.96 3.35 -4.73
N ILE A 27 3.00 3.87 -3.96
CA ILE A 27 2.62 5.29 -4.00
C ILE A 27 3.80 6.23 -3.68
N GLY A 28 4.58 5.93 -2.64
CA GLY A 28 5.73 6.73 -2.21
C GLY A 28 7.01 6.55 -3.04
N LYS A 29 6.96 5.84 -4.17
CA LYS A 29 8.10 5.76 -5.08
C LYS A 29 8.26 7.09 -5.81
N HIS A 30 9.51 7.55 -5.91
CA HIS A 30 9.92 8.65 -6.77
C HIS A 30 10.68 8.08 -7.96
N GLY A 31 10.64 8.79 -9.09
CA GLY A 31 11.22 8.33 -10.34
C GLY A 31 12.74 8.30 -10.27
N ASP A 32 13.30 7.17 -9.86
CA ASP A 32 14.71 6.87 -10.08
C ASP A 32 14.91 6.54 -11.56
N ASP A 33 16.03 7.00 -12.13
CA ASP A 33 16.33 6.95 -13.56
C ASP A 33 16.04 5.56 -14.16
N ALA A 34 15.36 5.50 -15.32
CA ALA A 34 14.85 4.24 -15.91
C ALA A 34 15.95 3.20 -16.18
N LYS A 35 17.22 3.65 -16.23
CA LYS A 35 18.41 2.82 -16.38
C LYS A 35 18.84 2.11 -15.10
N THR A 36 18.43 2.60 -13.93
CA THR A 36 19.00 2.15 -12.66
C THR A 36 18.39 0.86 -12.14
N ARG A 37 17.18 0.47 -12.55
CA ARG A 37 16.61 -0.84 -12.21
C ARG A 37 15.62 -1.33 -13.26
N ALA A 38 15.76 -2.59 -13.66
CA ALA A 38 14.77 -3.41 -14.36
C ALA A 38 13.52 -3.68 -13.47
N ASN A 39 13.05 -2.67 -12.74
CA ASN A 39 11.96 -2.80 -11.80
C ASN A 39 10.65 -2.85 -12.59
N LYS A 40 9.97 -3.99 -12.49
CA LYS A 40 8.55 -4.14 -12.82
C LYS A 40 7.71 -3.03 -12.18
N ARG A 41 6.63 -2.63 -12.86
CA ARG A 41 5.69 -1.57 -12.49
C ARG A 41 5.03 -1.94 -11.17
N SER A 42 5.00 -0.99 -10.22
CA SER A 42 4.46 -1.28 -8.88
C SER A 42 2.95 -1.56 -8.96
N PRO A 43 2.37 -2.32 -8.01
CA PRO A 43 0.92 -2.53 -7.95
C PRO A 43 0.12 -1.22 -7.95
N TRP A 44 0.64 -0.18 -7.28
CA TRP A 44 0.04 1.15 -7.34
C TRP A 44 -0.01 1.71 -8.76
N ASP A 45 1.10 1.64 -9.51
CA ASP A 45 1.19 2.12 -10.90
C ASP A 45 0.41 1.25 -11.89
N THR A 46 0.30 -0.06 -11.61
CA THR A 46 -0.56 -0.96 -12.37
C THR A 46 -2.01 -0.53 -12.22
N MET A 47 -2.48 -0.19 -11.00
CA MET A 47 -3.85 0.26 -10.79
C MET A 47 -4.09 1.70 -11.27
N HIS A 48 -3.11 2.58 -11.07
CA HIS A 48 -3.20 4.03 -11.31
C HIS A 48 -2.13 4.49 -12.31
N PRO A 49 -2.34 4.27 -13.62
CA PRO A 49 -1.41 4.75 -14.63
C PRO A 49 -1.35 6.28 -14.65
N GLY A 50 -0.20 6.86 -14.99
CA GLY A 50 -0.05 8.33 -15.14
C GLY A 50 1.33 8.89 -14.75
N ARG A 51 2.14 8.13 -14.01
CA ARG A 51 3.52 8.54 -13.70
C ARG A 51 4.42 8.24 -14.90
N ALA A 52 4.94 9.28 -15.56
CA ALA A 52 5.73 9.15 -16.79
C ALA A 52 6.91 8.16 -16.65
N TRP A 53 7.59 8.17 -15.51
CA TRP A 53 8.69 7.25 -15.20
C TRP A 53 8.25 5.78 -15.02
N ALA A 54 7.00 5.52 -14.63
CA ALA A 54 6.45 4.16 -14.49
C ALA A 54 5.89 3.61 -15.81
N THR A 55 5.54 4.49 -16.75
CA THR A 55 5.10 4.10 -18.11
C THR A 55 6.22 3.46 -18.92
N ALA A 56 7.47 3.85 -18.66
CA ALA A 56 8.65 3.26 -19.31
C ALA A 56 8.83 1.77 -18.97
N THR A 57 8.29 1.32 -17.84
CA THR A 57 8.30 -0.10 -17.47
C THR A 57 7.22 -0.87 -18.22
N LYS A 58 7.61 -1.98 -18.86
CA LYS A 58 6.72 -2.82 -19.68
C LYS A 58 5.99 -3.92 -18.92
N GLU A 59 6.52 -4.36 -17.78
CA GLU A 59 5.99 -5.49 -17.02
C GLU A 59 5.41 -5.03 -15.67
N ASP A 60 4.25 -5.59 -15.29
CA ASP A 60 3.63 -5.37 -14.00
C ASP A 60 4.19 -6.32 -12.92
N GLN A 61 4.34 -5.85 -11.68
CA GLN A 61 4.67 -6.72 -10.54
C GLN A 61 3.53 -7.65 -10.16
N LYS A 62 2.29 -7.21 -10.39
CA LYS A 62 1.03 -7.91 -10.10
C LYS A 62 0.02 -7.54 -11.16
N GLU A 63 -0.81 -8.48 -11.58
CA GLU A 63 -1.93 -8.17 -12.46
C GLU A 63 -3.03 -7.43 -11.70
N ARG A 64 -3.83 -6.62 -12.41
CA ARG A 64 -4.96 -5.89 -11.81
C ARG A 64 -5.92 -6.81 -11.05
N GLY A 65 -6.22 -7.99 -11.59
CA GLY A 65 -7.10 -8.97 -10.94
C GLY A 65 -6.57 -9.44 -9.58
N GLU A 66 -5.28 -9.79 -9.52
CA GLU A 66 -4.61 -10.18 -8.27
C GLU A 66 -4.65 -9.05 -7.22
N ILE A 67 -4.49 -7.80 -7.66
CA ILE A 67 -4.54 -6.64 -6.75
C ILE A 67 -5.94 -6.45 -6.19
N VAL A 68 -6.98 -6.57 -7.02
CA VAL A 68 -8.39 -6.46 -6.58
C VAL A 68 -8.75 -7.57 -5.59
N GLU A 69 -8.36 -8.81 -5.87
CA GLU A 69 -8.58 -9.93 -4.94
C GLU A 69 -7.92 -9.66 -3.58
N LYS A 70 -6.66 -9.21 -3.59
CA LYS A 70 -5.93 -8.86 -2.36
C LYS A 70 -6.55 -7.71 -1.58
N ILE A 71 -7.09 -6.70 -2.27
CA ILE A 71 -7.83 -5.61 -1.61
C ILE A 71 -9.08 -6.18 -0.92
N GLY A 72 -9.83 -7.07 -1.58
CA GLY A 72 -11.00 -7.72 -1.01
C GLY A 72 -10.66 -8.54 0.24
N THR A 73 -9.68 -9.44 0.15
CA THR A 73 -9.19 -10.23 1.28
C THR A 73 -8.71 -9.36 2.42
N HIS A 74 -7.95 -8.29 2.12
CA HIS A 74 -7.43 -7.39 3.13
C HIS A 74 -8.53 -6.70 3.93
N PHE A 75 -9.57 -6.18 3.27
CA PHE A 75 -10.68 -5.51 3.98
C PHE A 75 -11.56 -6.49 4.75
N ALA A 76 -11.65 -7.75 4.32
CA ALA A 76 -12.34 -8.79 5.08
C ALA A 76 -11.60 -9.16 6.37
N GLU A 77 -10.26 -9.28 6.30
CA GLU A 77 -9.41 -9.63 7.45
C GLU A 77 -9.12 -8.44 8.38
N ASN A 78 -9.16 -7.22 7.85
CA ASN A 78 -8.77 -5.99 8.55
C ASN A 78 -9.84 -4.92 8.35
N PRO A 79 -11.02 -5.06 9.01
CA PRO A 79 -12.10 -4.11 8.87
C PRO A 79 -11.66 -2.70 9.36
N PRO A 80 -12.07 -1.61 8.68
CA PRO A 80 -11.72 -0.26 9.10
C PRO A 80 -12.20 0.08 10.52
N ILE A 81 -11.34 0.75 11.28
CA ILE A 81 -11.72 1.37 12.55
C ILE A 81 -12.60 2.59 12.23
N LYS A 82 -13.88 2.51 12.62
CA LYS A 82 -14.93 3.43 12.13
C LYS A 82 -14.90 4.80 12.79
N ASP A 83 -14.52 4.85 14.06
CA ASP A 83 -14.59 6.05 14.89
C ASP A 83 -13.59 5.96 16.04
N ARG A 84 -13.57 7.01 16.86
CA ARG A 84 -12.66 7.14 18.00
C ARG A 84 -12.93 6.10 19.08
N ASP A 85 -14.19 5.78 19.35
CA ASP A 85 -14.54 4.87 20.45
C ASP A 85 -14.10 3.45 20.09
N ALA A 86 -14.33 3.02 18.84
CA ALA A 86 -13.80 1.77 18.32
C ALA A 86 -12.26 1.71 18.35
N LEU A 87 -11.58 2.84 18.14
CA LEU A 87 -10.12 2.93 18.28
C LEU A 87 -9.67 2.72 19.72
N LEU A 88 -10.33 3.37 20.69
CA LEU A 88 -9.99 3.24 22.11
C LEU A 88 -10.22 1.82 22.62
N ASP A 89 -11.33 1.19 22.20
CA ASP A 89 -11.62 -0.23 22.48
C ASP A 89 -10.52 -1.13 21.90
N HIS A 90 -10.10 -0.89 20.65
CA HIS A 90 -9.03 -1.66 20.00
C HIS A 90 -7.67 -1.53 20.71
N LEU A 91 -7.39 -0.37 21.30
CA LEU A 91 -6.16 -0.11 22.04
C LEU A 91 -6.22 -0.55 23.52
N ALA A 92 -7.36 -1.10 23.97
CA ALA A 92 -7.62 -1.40 25.38
C ALA A 92 -7.38 -0.18 26.31
N LEU A 93 -7.74 1.01 25.83
CA LEU A 93 -7.60 2.28 26.55
C LEU A 93 -8.94 2.78 27.10
N ARG A 94 -9.92 1.89 27.18
CA ARG A 94 -11.25 2.13 27.73
C ARG A 94 -11.53 1.18 28.89
#